data_AF-A0A4Q2D1V6-F1
#
_entry.id   AF-A0A4Q2D1V6-F1
#
_cell.length_a   1.000
_cell.length_b   1.000
_cell.length_c   1.000
_cell.angle_alpha   90.00
_cell.angle_beta   90.00
_cell.angle_gamma   90.00
#
_symmetry.space_group_name_H-M   'P 1'
#
loop_
_entity.id
_entity.type
_entity.pdbx_description
1 polymer ?
#
loop_
_entity_poly.entity_id
_entity_poly.type
_entity_poly.pdbx_seq_one_letter_code
_entity_poly.pdbx_strand_id
1 'polypeptide(L)' 'MSSSFHPTIKHYIHFSIIPPLNDALRLWKSLSDALHQAFGATSAAVNISIDVLWLAEDGKDVVLRVHPEE' A
#
# COMPACT_ATOMS: atom_id res chain seq x y z
N MET A 1 -24.99 -15.39 -18.42
CA MET A 1 -24.08 -14.34 -17.94
C MET A 1 -23.16 -14.97 -16.91
N SER A 2 -21.99 -15.46 -17.35
CA SER A 2 -20.99 -16.06 -16.44
C SER A 2 -20.11 -14.95 -15.90
N SER A 3 -20.31 -14.56 -14.64
CA SER A 3 -19.39 -13.66 -13.95
C SER A 3 -18.08 -14.43 -13.70
N SER A 4 -17.05 -14.13 -14.48
CA SER A 4 -15.71 -14.66 -14.26
C SER A 4 -15.22 -14.17 -12.89
N PHE A 5 -15.31 -15.00 -11.86
CA PHE A 5 -14.66 -14.75 -10.58
C PHE A 5 -13.15 -14.90 -10.82
N HIS A 6 -12.48 -13.80 -11.15
CA HIS A 6 -11.04 -13.74 -10.98
C HIS A 6 -10.80 -13.66 -9.46
N PRO A 7 -10.13 -14.65 -8.84
CA PRO A 7 -9.70 -14.48 -7.46
C PRO A 7 -8.77 -13.27 -7.46
N THR A 8 -9.26 -12.14 -6.94
CA THR A 8 -8.45 -10.94 -6.78
C THR A 8 -7.40 -11.27 -5.73
N ILE A 9 -6.22 -11.69 -6.19
CA ILE A 9 -5.09 -12.01 -5.33
C ILE A 9 -4.75 -10.74 -4.59
N LYS A 10 -4.90 -10.70 -3.27
CA LYS A 10 -4.53 -9.53 -2.46
C LYS A 10 -3.25 -9.83 -1.73
N HIS A 11 -2.27 -8.94 -1.84
CA HIS A 11 -1.02 -9.06 -1.10
C HIS A 11 -1.08 -8.15 0.11
N TYR A 12 -0.74 -8.69 1.28
CA TYR A 12 -0.71 -7.96 2.53
C TYR A 12 0.72 -7.87 3.01
N ILE A 13 1.15 -6.67 3.41
CA ILE A 13 2.50 -6.43 3.91
C ILE A 13 2.37 -5.86 5.32
N HIS A 14 3.02 -6.52 6.27
CA HIS A 14 3.17 -6.03 7.64
C HIS A 14 4.62 -5.65 7.87
N PHE A 15 4.89 -4.42 8.28
CA PHE A 15 6.25 -3.96 8.57
C PHE A 15 6.27 -2.91 9.68
N SER A 16 7.46 -2.78 10.28
CA SER A 16 7.73 -1.79 11.32
C SER A 16 8.29 -0.48 10.74
N ILE A 17 7.93 0.65 11.33
CA ILE A 17 8.32 2.01 10.93
C ILE A 17 9.29 2.59 11.97
N ILE A 18 10.41 3.11 11.48
CA ILE A 18 11.41 3.80 12.31
C ILE A 18 11.84 5.08 11.57
N PRO A 19 11.71 6.28 12.18
CA PRO A 19 11.13 6.55 13.50
C PRO A 19 9.60 6.32 13.51
N PRO A 20 8.99 6.07 14.68
CA PRO A 20 7.54 5.83 14.77
C PRO A 20 6.74 7.00 14.19
N LEU A 21 5.67 6.69 13.44
CA LEU A 21 4.83 7.68 12.77
C LEU A 21 3.35 7.42 13.05
N ASN A 22 2.70 8.32 13.78
CA ASN A 22 1.29 8.20 14.17
C ASN A 22 0.31 8.84 13.15
N ASP A 23 0.76 9.13 11.94
CA ASP A 23 -0.04 9.78 10.90
C ASP A 23 -0.15 8.88 9.67
N ALA A 24 -1.28 8.19 9.55
CA ALA A 24 -1.56 7.26 8.46
C ALA A 24 -1.61 7.96 7.09
N LEU A 25 -2.08 9.20 7.01
CA LEU A 25 -2.15 9.96 5.76
C LEU A 25 -0.74 10.35 5.31
N ARG A 26 0.09 10.81 6.24
CA ARG A 26 1.49 11.13 5.96
C ARG A 26 2.28 9.87 5.56
N LEU A 27 2.04 8.74 6.23
CA LEU A 27 2.65 7.46 5.87
C LEU A 27 2.26 7.03 4.45
N TRP A 28 0.95 7.05 4.15
CA TRP A 28 0.45 6.70 2.82
C TRP A 28 1.07 7.60 1.76
N LYS A 29 1.10 8.91 2.00
CA LYS A 29 1.71 9.87 1.07
C LYS A 29 3.20 9.61 0.88
N SER A 30 3.96 9.42 1.95
CA SER A 30 5.40 9.11 1.85
C SER A 30 5.67 7.83 1.06
N LEU A 31 4.84 6.80 1.25
CA LEU A 31 4.98 5.56 0.49
C LEU A 31 4.58 5.74 -0.98
N SER A 32 3.49 6.45 -1.25
CA SER A 32 3.08 6.80 -2.62
C SER A 32 4.18 7.58 -3.34
N ASP A 33 4.73 8.61 -2.69
CA ASP A 33 5.80 9.44 -3.25
C ASP A 33 7.08 8.60 -3.50
N ALA A 34 7.43 7.69 -2.57
CA ALA A 34 8.58 6.79 -2.72
C ALA A 34 8.39 5.77 -3.86
N LEU A 35 7.19 5.21 -4.01
CA LEU A 35 6.87 4.30 -5.12
C LEU A 35 6.93 5.04 -6.47
N HIS A 36 6.39 6.26 -6.54
CA HIS A 36 6.53 7.11 -7.72
C HIS A 36 7.99 7.43 -8.05
N GLN A 37 8.82 7.69 -7.04
CA GLN A 37 10.24 7.94 -7.25
C GLN A 37 11.00 6.69 -7.71
N ALA A 38 10.68 5.52 -7.15
CA ALA A 38 11.38 4.27 -7.45
C ALA A 38 11.00 3.68 -8.81
N PHE A 39 9.72 3.74 -9.19
CA PHE A 39 9.17 3.05 -10.36
C PHE A 39 8.68 3.99 -11.47
N GLY A 40 8.69 5.31 -11.24
CA GLY A 40 8.16 6.31 -12.16
C GLY A 40 6.62 6.38 -12.15
N ALA A 41 6.08 7.44 -12.76
CA ALA A 41 4.65 7.73 -12.75
C ALA A 41 3.79 6.67 -13.46
N THR A 42 4.33 6.00 -14.49
CA THR A 42 3.57 5.05 -15.32
C THR A 42 3.33 3.73 -14.59
N SER A 43 4.32 3.20 -13.87
CA SER A 43 4.18 1.93 -13.13
C SER A 43 3.51 2.12 -11.76
N ALA A 44 3.73 3.26 -11.09
CA ALA A 44 3.13 3.53 -9.78
C ALA A 44 1.63 3.82 -9.85
N ALA A 45 1.15 4.50 -10.90
CA ALA A 45 -0.27 4.84 -11.05
C ALA A 45 -1.11 3.71 -11.66
N VAL A 46 -0.50 2.82 -12.46
CA VAL A 46 -1.22 1.75 -13.16
C VAL A 46 -1.13 0.41 -12.43
N ASN A 47 -0.03 0.11 -11.73
CA ASN A 47 0.24 -1.28 -11.29
C ASN A 47 0.26 -1.47 -9.78
N ILE A 48 0.39 -0.42 -8.97
CA ILE A 48 0.63 -0.55 -7.52
C ILE A 48 -0.30 0.41 -6.76
N SER A 49 -1.55 -0.01 -6.57
CA SER A 49 -2.43 0.67 -5.61
C SER A 49 -2.20 0.12 -4.20
N ILE A 50 -2.00 1.03 -3.25
CA ILE A 50 -1.71 0.73 -1.85
C ILE A 50 -2.79 1.31 -0.93
N ASP A 51 -3.28 0.49 -0.01
CA ASP A 51 -4.17 0.92 1.07
C ASP A 51 -3.51 0.68 2.43
N VAL A 52 -3.54 1.69 3.30
CA VAL A 52 -3.21 1.50 4.72
C VAL A 52 -4.43 0.90 5.41
N LEU A 53 -4.32 -0.34 5.89
CA LEU A 53 -5.41 -1.02 6.58
C LEU A 53 -5.40 -0.77 8.09
N TRP A 54 -4.20 -0.69 8.66
CA TRP A 54 -4.02 -0.51 10.09
C TRP A 54 -2.67 0.14 10.37
N LEU A 55 -2.68 1.05 11.33
CA LEU A 55 -1.49 1.66 11.91
C LEU A 55 -1.59 1.45 13.42
N ALA A 56 -0.53 0.94 14.03
CA ALA A 56 -0.45 0.79 15.47
C ALA A 56 -0.57 2.15 16.18
N GLU A 57 -1.19 2.17 17.36
CA GLU A 57 -1.36 3.41 18.14
C GLU A 57 -0.02 4.04 18.55
N ASP A 58 1.03 3.22 18.66
CA ASP A 58 2.39 3.67 18.93
C ASP A 58 3.18 4.06 17.67
N GLY A 59 2.57 3.92 16.49
CA GLY A 59 3.11 4.29 15.18
C GLY A 59 4.27 3.43 14.71
N LYS A 60 4.52 2.30 15.36
CA LYS A 60 5.66 1.44 15.05
C LYS A 60 5.36 0.37 14.03
N ASP A 61 4.11 -0.03 13.87
CA ASP A 61 3.74 -1.11 12.97
C ASP A 61 2.59 -0.68 12.05
N VAL A 62 2.64 -1.14 10.81
CA VAL A 62 1.62 -0.85 9.81
C VAL A 62 1.34 -2.07 8.95
N VAL A 63 0.07 -2.24 8.63
CA VAL A 63 -0.40 -3.25 7.66
C VAL A 63 -0.91 -2.53 6.44
N LEU A 64 -0.36 -2.90 5.29
CA LEU A 64 -0.77 -2.42 3.98
C LEU A 64 -1.38 -3.54 3.15
N ARG A 65 -2.29 -3.16 2.26
CA ARG A 65 -2.75 -3.99 1.15
C ARG A 65 -2.20 -3.43 -0.15
N VAL A 66 -1.63 -4.32 -0.95
CA VAL A 66 -1.23 -4.05 -2.33
C VAL A 66 -2.21 -4.79 -3.24
N HIS A 67 -2.82 -4.07 -4.17
CA HIS A 67 -3.59 -4.70 -5.23
C HIS A 67 -2.66 -5.00 -6.39
N PRO A 68 -2.69 -6.23 -6.93
CA PRO A 68 -2.03 -6.52 -8.19
C PRO A 68 -2.72 -5.74 -9.31
N GLU A 69 -1.95 -5.42 -10.33
CA GLU A 69 -2.43 -4.96 -11.63
C GLU A 69 -3.48 -5.94 -12.19
N GLU A 70 -4.56 -5.42 -12.77
CA GLU A 70 -5.53 -6.21 -13.55
C GLU A 70 -5.06 -6.40 -14.99
#